data_AF-X1K3N7-F1
#
_entry.id   AF-X1K3N7-F1
#
_cell.length_a   1.000
_cell.length_b   1.000
_cell.length_c   1.000
_cell.angle_alpha   90.00
_cell.angle_beta   90.00
_cell.angle_gamma   90.00
#
_symmetry.space_group_name_H-M   'P 1'
#
loop_
_entity.id
_entity.type
_entity.pdbx_description
1 polymer ?
#
loop_
_entity_poly.entity_id
_entity_poly.type
_entity_poly.pdbx_seq_one_letter_code
_entity_poly.pdbx_strand_id
1 'polypeptide(L)'
;IVGKGKMFSPKFTITNKINNYLLEIERARGFLDVAKLKEEWIKDMQSEALILEVHHSTHIEETQLTLSQAQRILTGRSVKGVRKDDRKELLNYEEAMNFVSEYLGKKLEITEDSIKHIHKILVKDV
;
A
#
# COMPACT_ATOMS: atom_id res chain seq x y z
N ILE A 1 17.19 -2.74 -33.56
CA ILE A 1 15.89 -3.30 -34.03
C ILE A 1 15.16 -3.77 -32.79
N VAL A 2 14.30 -2.95 -32.20
CA VAL A 2 13.46 -3.38 -31.07
C VAL A 2 12.23 -4.04 -31.68
N GLY A 3 12.10 -5.35 -31.51
CA GLY A 3 10.96 -6.10 -32.00
C GLY A 3 9.68 -5.52 -31.38
N LYS A 4 8.74 -5.10 -32.23
CA LYS A 4 7.36 -4.80 -31.84
C LYS A 4 6.70 -6.09 -31.37
N GLY A 5 6.98 -6.53 -30.14
CA GLY A 5 6.14 -7.51 -29.46
C GLY A 5 4.71 -6.96 -29.43
N LYS A 6 3.71 -7.82 -29.66
CA LYS A 6 2.30 -7.44 -29.51
C LYS A 6 2.12 -6.70 -28.19
N MET A 7 1.60 -5.47 -28.23
CA MET A 7 1.21 -4.76 -27.02
C MET A 7 0.30 -5.68 -26.19
N PHE A 8 0.61 -5.82 -24.90
CA PHE A 8 -0.23 -6.55 -23.97
C PHE A 8 -1.61 -5.90 -23.96
N SER A 9 -2.63 -6.66 -24.38
CA SER A 9 -4.02 -6.22 -24.44
C SER A 9 -4.85 -7.11 -23.53
N PRO A 10 -4.89 -6.82 -22.22
CA PRO A 10 -5.69 -7.61 -21.28
C PRO A 10 -7.16 -7.55 -21.69
N LYS A 11 -7.85 -8.70 -21.64
CA LYS A 11 -9.28 -8.79 -21.91
C LYS A 11 -10.02 -8.79 -20.58
N PHE A 12 -10.75 -7.72 -20.31
CA PHE A 12 -11.60 -7.62 -19.12
C PHE A 12 -13.05 -7.89 -19.51
N THR A 13 -13.74 -8.70 -18.70
CA THR A 13 -15.18 -8.96 -18.83
C THR A 13 -15.84 -8.59 -17.52
N ILE A 14 -16.71 -7.58 -17.54
CA ILE A 14 -17.51 -7.22 -16.37
C ILE A 14 -18.72 -8.15 -16.34
N THR A 15 -18.74 -9.04 -15.35
CA THR A 15 -19.91 -9.89 -15.07
C THR A 15 -20.89 -9.16 -14.15
N ASN A 16 -22.13 -9.63 -14.08
CA ASN A 16 -23.12 -9.11 -13.12
C ASN A 16 -22.59 -9.17 -11.67
N LYS A 17 -21.81 -10.20 -11.33
CA LYS A 17 -21.21 -10.34 -10.00
C LYS A 17 -20.17 -9.24 -9.73
N ILE A 18 -19.27 -8.99 -10.69
CA ILE A 18 -18.29 -7.89 -10.59
C ILE A 18 -19.01 -6.54 -10.48
N ASN A 19 -20.03 -6.31 -11.32
CA ASN A 19 -20.80 -5.08 -11.28
C ASN A 19 -21.47 -4.86 -9.92
N ASN A 20 -22.04 -5.91 -9.32
CA ASN A 20 -22.64 -5.83 -8.00
C ASN A 20 -21.61 -5.48 -6.91
N TYR A 21 -20.41 -6.08 -6.95
CA TYR A 21 -19.34 -5.73 -6.01
C TYR A 21 -18.85 -4.29 -6.17
N LEU A 22 -18.72 -3.80 -7.40
CA LEU A 22 -18.39 -2.39 -7.64
C LEU A 22 -19.44 -1.46 -7.04
N LEU A 23 -20.73 -1.78 -7.20
CA LEU A 23 -21.82 -1.00 -6.62
C LEU A 23 -21.79 -1.01 -5.08
N GLU A 24 -21.48 -2.14 -4.46
CA GLU A 24 -21.36 -2.23 -3.00
C GLU A 24 -20.18 -1.40 -2.46
N ILE A 25 -19.03 -1.46 -3.13
CA ILE A 25 -17.84 -0.66 -2.79
C ILE A 25 -18.16 0.83 -2.93
N GLU A 26 -18.76 1.26 -4.04
CA GLU A 26 -19.09 2.68 -4.25
C GLU A 26 -20.17 3.19 -3.28
N ARG A 27 -21.12 2.36 -2.86
CA ARG A 27 -22.09 2.73 -1.81
C ARG A 27 -21.39 2.97 -0.47
N ALA A 28 -20.49 2.07 -0.08
CA ALA A 28 -19.73 2.22 1.17
C ALA A 28 -18.84 3.47 1.13
N ARG A 29 -18.14 3.69 0.00
CA ARG A 29 -17.32 4.87 -0.22
C ARG A 29 -18.14 6.17 -0.17
N GLY A 30 -19.24 6.23 -0.92
CA GLY A 30 -20.09 7.42 -0.95
C GLY A 30 -20.70 7.78 0.42
N PHE A 31 -20.96 6.78 1.27
CA PHE A 31 -21.35 7.02 2.66
C PHE A 31 -20.21 7.67 3.47
N LEU A 32 -18.98 7.18 3.33
CA LEU A 32 -17.82 7.75 4.02
C LEU A 32 -17.50 9.17 3.55
N ASP A 33 -17.65 9.46 2.26
CA ASP A 33 -17.38 10.79 1.67
C ASP A 33 -18.28 11.89 2.24
N VAL A 34 -19.50 11.56 2.70
CA VAL A 34 -20.46 12.52 3.29
C VAL A 34 -20.48 12.51 4.82
N ALA A 35 -19.83 11.52 5.44
CA ALA A 35 -19.80 11.38 6.89
C ALA A 35 -18.95 12.50 7.52
N LYS A 36 -19.51 13.21 8.50
CA LYS A 36 -18.77 14.20 9.30
C LYS A 36 -18.08 13.51 10.47
N LEU A 37 -16.87 13.01 10.23
CA LEU A 37 -16.01 12.44 11.26
C LEU A 37 -15.07 13.52 11.82
N LYS A 38 -14.66 13.33 13.08
CA LYS A 38 -13.63 14.20 13.66
C LYS A 38 -12.28 13.93 12.99
N GLU A 39 -11.51 14.98 12.75
CA GLU A 39 -10.18 14.87 12.13
C GLU A 39 -9.23 13.96 12.93
N GLU A 40 -9.31 14.00 14.27
CA GLU A 40 -8.52 13.11 15.15
C GLU A 40 -8.80 11.63 14.85
N TRP A 41 -10.07 11.25 14.67
CA TRP A 41 -10.46 9.87 14.38
C TRP A 41 -9.98 9.43 13.00
N ILE A 42 -10.04 10.31 12.00
CA ILE A 42 -9.54 10.00 10.65
C ILE A 42 -8.03 9.72 10.71
N LYS A 43 -7.27 10.54 11.44
CA LYS A 43 -5.82 10.34 11.59
C LYS A 43 -5.50 9.02 12.30
N ASP A 44 -6.22 8.69 13.37
CA ASP A 44 -6.03 7.44 14.10
C ASP A 44 -6.35 6.23 13.21
N MET A 45 -7.47 6.27 12.48
CA MET A 45 -7.85 5.20 11.55
C MET A 45 -6.86 5.05 10.39
N GLN A 46 -6.32 6.14 9.85
CA GLN A 46 -5.30 6.10 8.80
C GLN A 46 -3.99 5.49 9.30
N SER A 47 -3.57 5.85 10.52
CA SER A 47 -2.40 5.27 11.17
C SER A 47 -2.55 3.76 11.39
N GLU A 48 -3.70 3.33 11.90
CA GLU A 48 -4.00 1.91 12.10
C GLU A 48 -4.06 1.14 10.76
N ALA A 49 -4.72 1.72 9.75
CA ALA A 49 -4.78 1.13 8.42
C ALA A 49 -3.39 0.99 7.79
N LEU A 50 -2.51 1.99 7.93
CA LEU A 50 -1.13 1.92 7.44
C LEU A 50 -0.34 0.81 8.15
N ILE A 51 -0.48 0.67 9.47
CA ILE A 51 0.19 -0.40 10.23
C ILE A 51 -0.26 -1.79 9.75
N LEU A 52 -1.57 -1.98 9.55
CA LEU A 52 -2.14 -3.23 9.06
C LEU A 52 -1.66 -3.53 7.63
N GLU A 53 -1.72 -2.54 6.76
CA GLU A 53 -1.29 -2.63 5.36
C GLU A 53 0.19 -3.02 5.27
N VAL A 54 1.07 -2.27 5.94
CA VAL A 54 2.52 -2.52 5.93
C VAL A 54 2.81 -3.93 6.47
N HIS A 55 2.21 -4.31 7.60
CA HIS A 55 2.42 -5.64 8.19
C HIS A 55 1.98 -6.77 7.26
N HIS A 56 0.74 -6.72 6.76
CA HIS A 56 0.20 -7.83 5.97
C HIS A 56 0.88 -7.94 4.62
N SER A 57 1.19 -6.82 3.97
CA SER A 57 1.87 -6.82 2.68
C SER A 57 3.28 -7.40 2.79
N THR A 58 4.07 -7.03 3.80
CA THR A 58 5.40 -7.65 3.98
C THR A 58 5.34 -9.06 4.55
N HIS A 59 4.29 -9.45 5.27
CA HIS A 59 4.15 -10.81 5.80
C HIS A 59 3.82 -11.83 4.71
N ILE A 60 3.04 -11.43 3.69
CA ILE A 60 2.80 -12.26 2.50
C ILE A 60 4.12 -12.54 1.75
N GLU A 61 5.04 -11.57 1.73
CA GLU A 61 6.40 -11.69 1.18
C GLU A 61 7.42 -12.32 2.15
N GLU A 62 6.93 -13.05 3.16
CA GLU A 62 7.71 -13.88 4.09
C GLU A 62 8.46 -13.17 5.24
N THR A 63 8.19 -11.91 5.56
CA THR A 63 8.69 -11.32 6.83
C THR A 63 8.15 -12.08 8.05
N GLN A 64 8.99 -12.29 9.07
CA GLN A 64 8.65 -13.05 10.28
C GLN A 64 8.16 -12.15 11.43
N LEU A 65 7.84 -10.90 11.13
CA LEU A 65 7.33 -9.94 12.10
C LEU A 65 5.89 -10.26 12.48
N THR A 66 5.60 -10.34 13.77
CA THR A 66 4.22 -10.26 14.26
C THR A 66 3.66 -8.85 14.09
N LEU A 67 2.34 -8.71 13.99
CA LEU A 67 1.67 -7.40 13.95
C LEU A 67 2.10 -6.47 15.10
N SER A 68 2.27 -7.02 16.31
CA SER A 68 2.74 -6.24 17.47
C SER A 68 4.17 -5.74 17.30
N GLN A 69 5.06 -6.55 16.74
CA GLN A 69 6.42 -6.11 16.43
C GLN A 69 6.42 -5.06 15.32
N ALA A 70 5.65 -5.25 14.26
CA ALA A 70 5.51 -4.28 13.17
C ALA A 70 5.01 -2.93 13.71
N GLN A 71 3.91 -2.92 14.46
CA GLN A 71 3.37 -1.71 15.11
C GLN A 71 4.41 -1.01 15.99
N ARG A 72 5.16 -1.75 16.80
CA ARG A 72 6.22 -1.16 17.63
C ARG A 72 7.32 -0.54 16.78
N ILE A 73 7.74 -1.18 15.69
CA ILE A 73 8.78 -0.66 14.81
C ILE A 73 8.30 0.64 14.13
N LEU A 74 7.11 0.64 13.53
CA LEU A 74 6.53 1.79 12.83
C LEU A 74 6.26 2.98 13.77
N THR A 75 5.95 2.71 15.04
CA THR A 75 5.80 3.75 16.07
C THR A 75 7.12 4.16 16.74
N GLY A 76 8.28 3.78 16.17
CA GLY A 76 9.61 4.19 16.63
C GLY A 76 10.09 3.50 17.91
N ARG A 77 9.39 2.45 18.38
CA ARG A 77 9.78 1.69 19.58
C ARG A 77 10.82 0.63 19.23
N SER A 78 11.77 0.43 20.14
CA SER A 78 12.79 -0.62 19.97
C SER A 78 12.16 -2.01 20.09
N VAL A 79 12.64 -2.95 19.25
CA VAL A 79 12.24 -4.36 19.27
C VAL A 79 13.48 -5.22 19.11
N LYS A 80 13.68 -6.19 20.02
CA LYS A 80 14.80 -7.14 19.99
C LYS A 80 14.39 -8.43 19.29
N GLY A 81 15.38 -9.21 18.82
CA GLY A 81 15.14 -10.54 18.23
C GLY A 81 14.48 -10.52 16.84
N VAL A 82 14.56 -9.39 16.14
CA VAL A 82 14.03 -9.20 14.79
C VAL A 82 15.19 -9.21 13.80
N ARG A 83 15.03 -9.91 12.67
CA ARG A 83 15.99 -9.89 11.56
C ARG A 83 16.15 -8.46 11.02
N LYS A 84 17.38 -8.09 10.65
CA LYS A 84 17.65 -6.75 10.11
C LYS A 84 16.88 -6.50 8.82
N ASP A 85 16.85 -7.50 7.95
CA ASP A 85 16.19 -7.45 6.64
C ASP A 85 14.67 -7.27 6.82
N ASP A 86 13.99 -8.12 7.62
CA ASP A 86 12.55 -7.97 7.90
C ASP A 86 12.18 -6.57 8.44
N ARG A 87 13.01 -6.02 9.34
CA ARG A 87 12.83 -4.65 9.83
C ARG A 87 12.95 -3.64 8.70
N LYS A 88 13.94 -3.83 7.81
CA LYS A 88 14.22 -2.90 6.72
C LYS A 88 13.12 -2.96 5.66
N GLU A 89 12.67 -4.15 5.28
CA GLU A 89 11.55 -4.36 4.37
C GLU A 89 10.27 -3.69 4.88
N LEU A 90 9.95 -3.86 6.18
CA LEU A 90 8.80 -3.20 6.82
C LEU A 90 8.88 -1.66 6.70
N LEU A 91 10.04 -1.08 7.06
CA LEU A 91 10.23 0.37 7.01
C LEU A 91 10.29 0.91 5.57
N ASN A 92 10.86 0.15 4.64
CA ASN A 92 10.90 0.51 3.23
C ASN A 92 9.49 0.49 2.61
N TYR A 93 8.64 -0.46 2.99
CA TYR A 93 7.24 -0.48 2.54
C TYR A 93 6.47 0.73 3.08
N GLU A 94 6.66 1.09 4.35
CA GLU A 94 6.10 2.34 4.90
C GLU A 94 6.60 3.59 4.13
N GLU A 95 7.91 3.68 3.86
CA GLU A 95 8.49 4.77 3.07
C GLU A 95 7.90 4.82 1.66
N ALA A 96 7.71 3.67 1.01
CA ALA A 96 7.11 3.58 -0.33
C ALA A 96 5.64 4.01 -0.33
N MET A 97 4.86 3.61 0.67
CA MET A 97 3.46 4.03 0.81
C MET A 97 3.33 5.53 1.05
N ASN A 98 4.20 6.10 1.90
CA ASN A 98 4.27 7.54 2.11
C ASN A 98 4.61 8.28 0.81
N PHE A 99 5.60 7.79 0.05
CA PHE A 99 5.94 8.35 -1.27
C PHE A 99 4.74 8.31 -2.23
N VAL A 100 4.05 7.17 -2.35
CA VAL A 100 2.86 7.03 -3.21
C VAL A 100 1.74 7.98 -2.78
N SER A 101 1.58 8.22 -1.47
CA SER A 101 0.55 9.12 -0.95
C SER A 101 0.71 10.57 -1.45
N GLU A 102 1.93 11.01 -1.77
CA GLU A 102 2.20 12.36 -2.32
C GLU A 102 1.62 12.57 -3.72
N TYR A 103 1.28 11.48 -4.42
CA TYR A 103 0.68 11.51 -5.75
C TYR A 103 -0.86 11.54 -5.69
N LEU A 104 -1.47 11.33 -4.50
CA LEU A 104 -2.91 11.37 -4.34
C LEU A 104 -3.46 12.77 -4.68
N GLY A 105 -4.53 12.80 -5.47
CA GLY A 105 -5.15 14.04 -5.96
C GLY A 105 -4.41 14.72 -7.11
N LYS A 106 -3.20 14.27 -7.47
CA LYS A 106 -2.50 14.72 -8.67
C LYS A 106 -2.90 13.82 -9.84
N LYS A 107 -3.33 14.40 -10.96
CA LYS A 107 -3.60 13.65 -12.20
C LYS A 107 -2.29 13.29 -12.92
N LEU A 108 -1.41 12.58 -12.23
CA LEU A 108 -0.14 12.12 -12.77
C LEU A 108 -0.35 10.72 -13.36
N GLU A 109 0.17 10.51 -14.57
CA GLU A 109 0.18 9.19 -15.19
C GLU A 109 1.19 8.28 -14.47
N ILE A 110 0.87 7.00 -14.35
CA ILE A 110 1.81 6.00 -13.86
C ILE A 110 2.86 5.77 -14.95
N THR A 111 4.12 6.02 -14.62
CA THR A 111 5.26 5.91 -15.54
C THR A 111 6.23 4.82 -15.08
N GLU A 112 7.03 4.29 -16.01
CA GLU A 112 8.11 3.36 -15.67
C GLU A 112 9.05 3.94 -14.60
N ASP A 113 9.35 5.24 -14.68
CA ASP A 113 10.20 5.94 -13.70
C ASP A 113 9.58 5.94 -12.31
N SER A 114 8.27 6.19 -12.18
CA SER A 114 7.57 6.10 -10.90
C SER A 114 7.61 4.69 -10.30
N ILE A 115 7.44 3.66 -11.13
CA ILE A 115 7.51 2.26 -10.71
C ILE A 115 8.93 1.90 -10.24
N LYS A 116 9.95 2.30 -11.01
CA LYS A 116 11.36 2.10 -10.64
C LYS A 116 11.73 2.84 -9.35
N HIS A 117 11.15 4.01 -9.13
CA HIS A 117 11.38 4.76 -7.90
C HIS A 117 10.77 4.06 -6.69
N ILE A 118 9.51 3.59 -6.78
CA ILE A 118 8.87 2.78 -5.75
C ILE A 118 9.73 1.54 -5.46
N HIS A 119 10.14 0.82 -6.51
CA HIS A 119 10.99 -0.37 -6.34
C HIS A 119 12.31 -0.04 -5.65
N LYS A 120 12.97 1.05 -6.02
CA LYS A 120 14.22 1.51 -5.37
C LYS A 120 14.03 1.76 -3.88
N ILE A 121 12.90 2.31 -3.47
CA ILE A 121 12.58 2.50 -2.04
C ILE A 121 12.41 1.13 -1.36
N LEU A 122 11.60 0.25 -1.95
CA LEU A 122 11.27 -1.08 -1.40
C LEU A 122 12.53 -1.92 -1.13
N VAL A 123 13.50 -1.93 -2.04
CA VAL A 123 14.72 -2.79 -1.94
C VAL A 123 15.93 -2.11 -1.33
N LYS A 124 15.78 -0.89 -0.80
CA LYS A 124 16.89 -0.10 -0.26
C LYS A 124 17.53 -0.81 0.94
N ASP A 125 18.83 -1.10 0.87
CA ASP A 125 19.63 -1.75 1.91
C ASP A 125 19.04 -3.08 2.46
N VAL A 126 18.28 -3.80 1.63
CA VAL A 126 17.79 -5.16 1.87
C VAL A 126 18.70 -6.16 1.15
#